data_AF-A0A0B2PES8-F1
#
_entry.id   AF-A0A0B2PES8-F1
#
_cell.length_a   1.000
_cell.length_b   1.000
_cell.length_c   1.000
_cell.angle_alpha   90.00
_cell.angle_beta   90.00
_cell.angle_gamma   90.00
#
_symmetry.space_group_name_H-M   'P 1'
#
loop_
_entity.id
_entity.type
_entity.pdbx_description
1 polymer ?
#
loop_
_entity_poly.entity_id
_entity_poly.type
_entity_poly.pdbx_seq_one_letter_code
_entity_poly.pdbx_strand_id
1 'polypeptide(L)'
;PSKKEKDRHLARFLDIFRILEITMPFGEALQQMPLYSKFLKDMLTRKHSCSAVIQKILPPKHKDPGSVTIPCSIGEVNVGKALIDLGASINLMPLSICRRLGELENMPTRMTLQLADRSITRPYGVIEDVLVRVKNFI
;
A
#
# COMPACT_ATOMS: atom_id res chain seq x y z
N PRO A 1 -0.48 -31.04 20.08
CA PRO A 1 -1.55 -30.00 20.10
C PRO A 1 -2.48 -30.11 18.89
N SER A 2 -3.78 -30.12 19.14
CA SER A 2 -4.79 -30.14 18.07
C SER A 2 -4.81 -28.82 17.29
N LYS A 3 -5.34 -28.83 16.05
CA LYS A 3 -5.49 -27.60 15.23
C LYS A 3 -6.24 -26.50 15.99
N LYS A 4 -7.31 -26.87 16.70
CA LYS A 4 -8.09 -25.95 17.56
C LYS A 4 -7.27 -25.28 18.66
N GLU A 5 -6.30 -25.98 19.25
CA GLU A 5 -5.44 -25.39 20.28
C GLU A 5 -4.44 -24.41 19.69
N LYS A 6 -3.89 -24.71 18.50
CA LYS A 6 -2.99 -23.80 17.79
C LYS A 6 -3.72 -22.52 17.38
N ASP A 7 -4.94 -22.63 16.87
CA ASP A 7 -5.76 -21.49 16.46
C ASP A 7 -6.12 -20.60 17.68
N ARG A 8 -6.43 -21.22 18.83
CA ARG A 8 -6.68 -20.51 20.09
C ARG A 8 -5.43 -19.78 20.61
N HIS A 9 -4.26 -20.40 20.52
CA HIS A 9 -3.00 -19.75 20.91
C HIS A 9 -2.63 -18.60 19.97
N LEU A 10 -2.87 -18.76 18.67
CA LEU A 10 -2.65 -17.70 17.69
C LEU A 10 -3.58 -16.50 17.92
N ALA A 11 -4.87 -16.75 18.17
CA ALA A 11 -5.84 -15.70 18.48
C ALA A 11 -5.40 -14.90 19.72
N ARG A 12 -5.03 -15.60 20.80
CA ARG A 12 -4.54 -14.97 22.03
C ARG A 12 -3.25 -14.17 21.82
N PHE A 13 -2.35 -14.66 20.97
CA PHE A 13 -1.14 -13.94 20.59
C PHE A 13 -1.47 -12.64 19.87
N LEU A 14 -2.37 -12.66 18.88
CA LEU A 14 -2.78 -11.49 18.13
C LEU A 14 -3.48 -10.45 19.01
N ASP A 15 -4.29 -10.88 19.98
CA ASP A 15 -4.92 -9.98 20.95
C ASP A 15 -3.87 -9.23 21.80
N ILE A 16 -2.83 -9.93 22.26
CA ILE A 16 -1.71 -9.30 22.99
C ILE A 16 -0.93 -8.37 22.07
N PHE A 17 -0.65 -8.80 20.84
CA PHE A 17 0.11 -8.02 19.87
C PHE A 17 -0.64 -6.74 19.46
N ARG A 18 -1.97 -6.74 19.45
CA ARG A 18 -2.79 -5.56 19.14
C ARG A 18 -2.73 -4.49 20.23
N ILE A 19 -2.45 -4.89 21.47
CA ILE A 19 -2.28 -3.97 22.62
C ILE A 19 -0.84 -3.46 22.70
N LEU A 20 0.10 -4.11 21.99
CA LEU A 20 1.49 -3.71 21.96
C LEU A 20 1.66 -2.43 21.15
N GLU A 21 1.63 -1.28 21.83
CA GLU A 21 2.03 -0.01 21.24
C GLU A 21 3.55 0.05 21.14
N ILE A 22 4.06 0.09 19.91
CA ILE A 22 5.48 0.36 19.65
C ILE A 22 5.64 1.87 19.58
N THR A 23 6.09 2.47 20.67
CA THR A 23 6.41 3.91 20.76
C THR A 23 7.79 4.27 20.20
N MET A 24 8.58 3.26 19.81
CA MET A 24 9.92 3.46 19.26
C MET A 24 9.85 3.83 17.76
N PRO A 25 10.54 4.90 17.33
CA PRO A 25 10.64 5.24 15.92
C PRO A 25 11.17 4.08 15.08
N PHE A 26 10.62 3.89 13.88
CA PHE A 26 10.97 2.77 13.01
C PHE A 26 12.49 2.68 12.73
N GLY A 27 13.16 3.82 12.56
CA GLY A 27 14.61 3.87 12.35
C GLY A 27 15.41 3.29 13.53
N GLU A 28 14.98 3.58 14.76
CA GLU A 28 15.59 3.04 15.98
C GLU A 28 15.29 1.54 16.11
N ALA A 29 14.06 1.11 15.81
CA ALA A 29 13.69 -0.30 15.77
C ALA A 29 14.58 -1.11 14.83
N LEU A 30 14.87 -0.57 13.64
CA LEU A 30 15.77 -1.20 12.67
C LEU A 30 17.21 -1.29 13.14
N GLN A 31 17.70 -0.32 13.92
CA GLN A 31 19.04 -0.40 14.52
C GLN A 31 19.12 -1.51 15.58
N GLN A 32 18.06 -1.68 16.37
CA GLN A 32 17.97 -2.73 17.39
C GLN A 32 17.72 -4.13 16.81
N MET A 33 17.31 -4.23 15.54
CA MET A 33 17.00 -5.50 14.87
C MET A 33 17.88 -5.73 13.62
N PRO A 34 19.16 -6.11 13.79
CA PRO A 34 20.13 -6.21 12.69
C PRO A 34 19.71 -7.18 11.57
N LEU A 35 19.07 -8.30 11.93
CA LEU A 35 18.59 -9.29 10.96
C LEU A 35 17.47 -8.72 10.07
N TYR A 36 16.54 -7.98 10.66
CA TYR A 36 15.43 -7.37 9.92
C TYR A 36 15.92 -6.19 9.06
N SER A 37 16.84 -5.38 9.59
CA SER A 37 17.52 -4.33 8.83
C SER A 37 18.26 -4.89 7.61
N LYS A 38 19.00 -5.98 7.78
CA LYS A 38 19.68 -6.68 6.67
C LYS A 38 18.67 -7.20 5.65
N PHE A 39 17.61 -7.88 6.09
CA PHE A 39 16.56 -8.37 5.21
C PHE A 39 15.90 -7.26 4.38
N LEU A 40 15.56 -6.12 5.00
CA LEU A 40 14.99 -4.97 4.31
C LEU A 40 15.98 -4.36 3.30
N LYS A 41 17.26 -4.24 3.67
CA LYS A 41 18.33 -3.79 2.76
C LYS A 41 18.49 -4.73 1.56
N ASP A 42 18.49 -6.03 1.80
CA ASP A 42 18.60 -7.05 0.75
C ASP A 42 17.36 -7.01 -0.18
N MET A 43 16.17 -6.80 0.38
CA MET A 43 14.93 -6.64 -0.40
C MET A 43 14.97 -5.37 -1.27
N LEU A 44 15.43 -4.24 -0.72
CA LEU A 44 15.53 -2.98 -1.45
C LEU A 44 16.62 -3.02 -2.54
N THR A 45 17.77 -3.63 -2.26
CA THR A 45 18.85 -3.78 -3.26
C THR A 45 18.46 -4.75 -4.38
N ARG A 46 17.64 -5.77 -4.09
CA ARG A 46 17.12 -6.70 -5.11
C ARG A 46 16.09 -6.08 -6.06
N LYS A 47 15.52 -4.90 -5.75
CA LYS A 47 14.63 -4.16 -6.66
C LYS A 47 15.34 -3.57 -7.89
N HIS A 48 16.68 -3.67 -7.99
CA HIS A 48 17.41 -3.30 -9.21
C HIS A 48 17.51 -4.42 -10.27
N SER A 49 16.98 -5.63 -10.02
CA SER A 49 16.99 -6.75 -10.97
C SER A 49 15.59 -7.12 -11.48
N CYS A 50 14.75 -6.11 -11.74
CA CYS A 50 13.47 -6.29 -12.44
C CYS A 50 13.53 -5.82 -13.90
N SER A 51 14.71 -5.72 -14.51
CA SER A 51 14.79 -5.72 -15.95
C SER A 51 14.57 -7.16 -16.43
N ALA A 52 13.37 -7.44 -16.93
CA ALA A 52 13.03 -8.68 -17.65
C ALA A 52 13.97 -8.96 -18.85
N VAL A 53 14.90 -8.04 -19.14
CA VAL A 53 15.94 -8.11 -20.17
C VAL A 53 16.95 -9.26 -19.93
N ILE A 54 17.19 -9.70 -18.69
CA ILE A 54 18.25 -10.69 -18.40
C ILE A 54 17.74 -12.15 -18.47
N GLN A 55 16.43 -12.39 -18.35
CA GLN A 55 15.88 -13.74 -18.48
C GLN A 55 15.36 -13.98 -19.90
N LYS A 56 16.11 -14.77 -20.69
CA LYS A 56 15.71 -15.23 -22.04
C LYS A 56 14.44 -16.12 -22.08
N ILE A 57 13.81 -16.35 -20.93
CA ILE A 57 12.57 -17.11 -20.80
C ILE A 57 11.53 -16.15 -20.22
N LEU A 58 10.83 -15.43 -21.10
CA LEU A 58 9.67 -14.67 -20.70
C LEU A 58 8.54 -15.67 -20.40
N PRO A 59 7.90 -15.60 -19.21
CA PRO A 59 6.73 -16.42 -18.94
C PRO A 59 5.63 -16.13 -19.98
N PRO A 60 4.76 -17.11 -20.27
CA PRO A 60 3.66 -16.92 -21.22
C PRO A 60 2.86 -15.67 -20.86
N LYS A 61 2.74 -14.74 -21.82
CA LYS A 61 1.95 -13.53 -21.64
C LYS A 61 0.48 -13.95 -21.54
N HIS A 62 -0.05 -13.97 -20.32
CA HIS A 62 -1.49 -14.13 -20.12
C HIS A 62 -2.21 -12.91 -20.70
N LYS A 63 -3.43 -13.10 -21.22
CA LYS A 63 -4.27 -11.98 -21.67
C LYS A 63 -4.40 -10.98 -20.52
N ASP A 64 -4.20 -9.71 -20.84
CA ASP A 64 -4.42 -8.62 -19.90
C ASP A 64 -5.89 -8.69 -19.43
N PRO A 65 -6.16 -8.84 -18.12
CA PRO A 65 -7.52 -8.81 -17.59
C PRO A 65 -8.21 -7.45 -17.83
N GLY A 66 -7.49 -6.44 -18.34
CA GLY A 66 -7.98 -5.08 -18.47
C GLY A 66 -7.79 -4.34 -17.15
N SER A 67 -8.77 -3.51 -16.77
CA SER A 67 -8.70 -2.78 -15.50
C SER A 67 -8.89 -3.71 -14.30
N VAL A 68 -7.83 -3.93 -13.52
CA VAL A 68 -7.92 -4.67 -12.25
C VAL A 68 -8.42 -3.72 -11.17
N THR A 69 -9.49 -4.09 -10.47
CA THR A 69 -10.00 -3.32 -9.33
C THR A 69 -10.01 -4.15 -8.05
N ILE A 70 -9.75 -3.50 -6.91
CA ILE A 70 -9.74 -4.13 -5.60
C ILE A 70 -10.64 -3.36 -4.63
N PRO A 71 -11.47 -4.04 -3.82
CA PRO A 71 -12.27 -3.34 -2.85
C PRO A 71 -11.41 -2.79 -1.70
N CYS A 72 -11.65 -1.52 -1.36
CA CYS A 72 -10.92 -0.85 -0.30
C CYS A 72 -11.79 0.16 0.47
N SER A 73 -11.35 0.49 1.68
CA SER A 73 -11.84 1.60 2.47
C SER A 73 -10.66 2.46 2.93
N ILE A 74 -10.93 3.73 3.20
CA ILE A 74 -9.94 4.67 3.72
C ILE A 74 -10.47 5.18 5.06
N GLY A 75 -9.77 4.86 6.14
CA GLY A 75 -10.36 4.89 7.48
C GLY A 75 -11.72 4.16 7.49
N GLU A 76 -12.77 4.85 7.94
CA GLU A 76 -14.16 4.35 7.96
C GLU A 76 -14.92 4.57 6.64
N VAL A 77 -14.35 5.30 5.68
CA VAL A 77 -15.03 5.62 4.42
C VAL A 77 -14.87 4.47 3.43
N ASN A 78 -15.99 3.82 3.09
CA ASN A 78 -16.03 2.84 2.01
C ASN A 78 -15.84 3.53 0.65
N VAL A 79 -14.75 3.17 -0.05
CA VAL A 79 -14.39 3.66 -1.40
C VAL A 79 -14.99 2.76 -2.49
N GLY A 80 -15.46 1.55 -2.12
CA GLY A 80 -16.02 0.60 -3.06
C GLY A 80 -14.90 -0.19 -3.72
N LYS A 81 -14.51 0.17 -4.94
CA LYS A 81 -13.44 -0.49 -5.71
C LYS A 81 -12.41 0.54 -6.19
N ALA A 82 -11.14 0.34 -5.87
CA ALA A 82 -10.02 1.12 -6.38
C ALA A 82 -9.38 0.43 -7.58
N LEU A 83 -8.98 1.22 -8.59
CA LEU A 83 -8.21 0.75 -9.74
C LEU A 83 -6.76 0.49 -9.32
N ILE A 84 -6.20 -0.64 -9.74
CA ILE A 84 -4.78 -0.94 -9.62
C ILE A 84 -4.14 -0.62 -10.97
N ASP A 85 -3.36 0.45 -11.01
CA ASP A 85 -2.56 0.82 -12.17
C ASP A 85 -1.07 0.71 -11.82
N LEU A 86 -0.41 -0.31 -12.37
CA LEU A 86 1.03 -0.53 -12.18
C LEU A 86 1.89 0.46 -12.98
N GLY A 87 1.30 1.16 -13.95
CA GLY A 87 1.95 2.21 -14.73
C GLY A 87 1.83 3.59 -14.10
N ALA A 88 0.96 3.77 -13.10
CA ALA A 88 0.81 5.03 -12.38
C ALA A 88 1.94 5.22 -11.36
N SER A 89 2.56 6.39 -11.38
CA SER A 89 3.59 6.77 -10.40
C SER A 89 3.00 7.36 -9.11
N ILE A 90 1.70 7.69 -9.10
CA ILE A 90 1.00 8.30 -7.97
C ILE A 90 -0.40 7.69 -7.81
N ASN A 91 -0.93 7.76 -6.60
CA ASN A 91 -2.31 7.38 -6.32
C ASN A 91 -3.23 8.60 -6.47
N LEU A 92 -4.36 8.43 -7.16
CA LEU A 92 -5.37 9.46 -7.32
C LEU A 92 -6.64 9.10 -6.57
N MET A 93 -7.23 10.08 -5.90
CA MET A 93 -8.51 9.96 -5.23
C MET A 93 -9.49 10.99 -5.79
N PRO A 94 -10.72 10.59 -6.14
CA PRO A 94 -11.76 11.54 -6.54
C PRO A 94 -12.07 12.53 -5.41
N LEU A 95 -12.27 13.80 -5.76
CA LEU A 95 -12.61 14.85 -4.80
C LEU A 95 -13.88 14.54 -3.98
N SER A 96 -14.84 13.80 -4.57
CA SER A 96 -16.04 13.33 -3.87
C SER A 96 -15.73 12.36 -2.72
N ILE A 97 -14.71 11.50 -2.87
CA ILE A 97 -14.25 10.61 -1.79
C ILE A 97 -13.48 11.43 -0.76
N CYS A 98 -12.60 12.32 -1.20
CA CYS A 98 -11.87 13.23 -0.31
C CYS A 98 -12.81 14.02 0.61
N ARG A 99 -13.90 14.59 0.10
CA ARG A 99 -14.91 15.30 0.92
C ARG A 99 -15.61 14.41 1.96
N ARG A 100 -15.71 13.10 1.71
CA ARG A 100 -16.29 12.14 2.67
C ARG A 100 -15.34 11.77 3.79
N LEU A 101 -14.03 12.01 3.62
CA LEU A 101 -13.00 11.68 4.60
C LEU A 101 -12.92 12.66 5.78
N GLY A 102 -13.71 13.74 5.77
CA GLY A 102 -13.76 14.68 6.89
C GLY A 102 -12.53 15.60 6.94
N GLU A 103 -12.00 15.82 8.14
CA GLU A 103 -10.94 16.79 8.47
C GLU A 103 -9.52 16.38 8.00
N LEU A 104 -9.38 15.52 7.00
CA LEU A 104 -8.07 15.25 6.42
C LEU A 104 -7.52 16.52 5.76
N GLU A 105 -6.43 17.02 6.32
CA GLU A 105 -5.77 18.23 5.84
C GLU A 105 -5.27 18.00 4.41
N ASN A 106 -5.85 18.75 3.48
CA ASN A 106 -5.40 18.74 2.10
C ASN A 106 -4.33 19.82 1.96
N MET A 107 -3.09 19.39 1.77
CA MET A 107 -1.98 20.29 1.54
C MET A 107 -2.06 20.85 0.12
N PRO A 108 -2.07 22.19 -0.05
CA PRO A 108 -2.01 22.78 -1.37
C PRO A 108 -0.77 22.32 -2.12
N THR A 109 -0.89 22.02 -3.41
CA THR A 109 0.24 21.62 -4.24
C THR A 109 0.28 22.42 -5.53
N ARG A 110 1.50 22.69 -6.01
CA ARG A 110 1.76 23.32 -7.32
C ARG A 110 1.98 22.28 -8.42
N MET A 111 1.81 21.00 -8.11
CA MET A 111 2.00 19.90 -9.04
C MET A 111 0.99 19.94 -10.18
N THR A 112 1.40 19.48 -11.36
CA THR A 112 0.54 19.20 -12.51
C THR A 112 0.73 17.75 -12.92
N LEU A 113 -0.35 17.10 -13.32
CA LEU A 113 -0.35 15.70 -13.73
C LEU A 113 -0.62 15.61 -15.22
N GLN A 114 0.19 14.81 -15.92
CA GLN A 114 -0.10 14.42 -17.29
C GLN A 114 -0.74 13.03 -17.28
N LEU A 115 -1.96 12.92 -17.80
CA LEU A 115 -2.68 11.66 -17.90
C LEU A 115 -2.24 10.87 -19.15
N ALA A 116 -2.66 9.61 -19.24
CA ALA A 116 -2.32 8.73 -20.37
C ALA A 116 -2.83 9.26 -21.72
N ASP A 117 -3.92 10.03 -21.72
CA ASP A 117 -4.45 10.73 -22.90
C ASP A 117 -3.70 12.04 -23.22
N ARG A 118 -2.59 12.31 -22.52
CA ARG A 118 -1.74 13.51 -22.60
C ARG A 118 -2.39 14.79 -22.09
N SER A 119 -3.60 14.73 -21.54
CA SER A 119 -4.21 15.88 -20.88
C SER A 119 -3.44 16.26 -19.62
N ILE A 120 -3.43 17.55 -19.31
CA ILE A 120 -2.77 18.09 -18.11
C ILE A 120 -3.84 18.55 -17.13
N THR A 121 -3.78 18.04 -15.90
CA THR A 121 -4.69 18.42 -14.82
C THR A 121 -3.94 18.89 -13.58
N ARG A 122 -4.62 19.65 -12.73
CA ARG A 122 -4.10 20.11 -11.43
C ARG A 122 -4.88 19.40 -10.31
N PRO A 123 -4.23 18.65 -9.43
CA PRO A 123 -4.89 18.07 -8.27
C PRO A 123 -5.35 19.19 -7.32
N TYR A 124 -6.43 18.94 -6.59
CA TYR A 124 -6.98 19.88 -5.61
C TYR A 124 -6.01 20.12 -4.44
N GLY A 125 -5.32 19.05 -4.02
CA GLY A 125 -4.36 19.04 -2.93
C GLY A 125 -3.71 17.66 -2.84
N VAL A 126 -2.84 17.51 -1.85
CA VAL A 126 -2.21 16.24 -1.49
C VAL A 126 -2.63 15.90 -0.06
N ILE A 127 -2.95 14.62 0.15
CA ILE A 127 -3.17 14.07 1.50
C ILE A 127 -2.05 13.07 1.74
N GLU A 128 -1.31 13.27 2.82
CA GLU A 128 -0.23 12.38 3.25
C GLU A 128 -0.73 11.42 4.33
N ASP A 129 -0.05 10.29 4.51
CA ASP A 129 -0.27 9.32 5.60
C ASP A 129 -1.71 8.80 5.76
N VAL A 130 -2.32 8.45 4.62
CA VAL A 130 -3.67 7.90 4.56
C VAL A 130 -3.69 6.39 4.82
N LEU A 131 -4.40 5.95 5.87
CA LEU A 131 -4.62 4.52 6.14
C LEU A 131 -5.64 3.92 5.16
N VAL A 132 -5.20 2.97 4.34
CA VAL A 132 -6.04 2.25 3.36
C VAL A 132 -6.19 0.80 3.78
N ARG A 133 -7.43 0.36 3.99
CA ARG A 133 -7.77 -1.06 4.24
C ARG A 133 -8.19 -1.72 2.94
N VAL A 134 -7.57 -2.85 2.62
CA VAL A 134 -7.80 -3.59 1.37
C VAL A 134 -8.43 -4.93 1.71
N LYS A 135 -9.69 -5.14 1.29
CA LYS A 135 -10.51 -6.28 1.76
C LYS A 135 -10.53 -6.34 3.31
N ASN A 136 -10.06 -7.46 3.88
CA ASN A 136 -9.99 -7.71 5.31
C ASN A 136 -8.58 -7.47 5.89
N PHE A 137 -7.65 -6.97 5.08
CA PHE A 137 -6.28 -6.71 5.50
C PHE A 137 -6.10 -5.20 5.71
N ILE A 138 -5.59 -4.86 6.89
CA ILE A 138 -5.08 -3.53 7.24
C ILE A 138 -3.57 -3.58 7.02
#